data_AF-A0A7X8LRC9-F1
#
_entry.id   AF-A0A7X8LRC9-F1
#
_cell.length_a   1.000
_cell.length_b   1.000
_cell.length_c   1.000
_cell.angle_alpha   90.00
_cell.angle_beta   90.00
_cell.angle_gamma   90.00
#
_symmetry.space_group_name_H-M   'P 1'
#
loop_
_entity.id
_entity.type
_entity.pdbx_description
1 polymer ?
#
loop_
_entity_poly.entity_id
_entity_poly.type
_entity_poly.pdbx_seq_one_letter_code
_entity_poly.pdbx_strand_id
1 'polypeptide(L)'
;DRPDPITGAIVEGPVLDPAINAFTAYLRVPLRHGMTPGELALYHARAKGLKLNPRIIRMSGWKRDMWYEQTGLAWVAPSPNLRTVDAAVLYPGMGCFEASNLSVGRGTAMPFEWLGAPWLDSAALLRELQSGAHPGVEFMAADLTPDGDVYAGQQCRGVKLVVKDRNIFRPLEIFLRLFYALRKTQPSAFVPECRGLERMTGVRGFCALQETSSADTMIEYFRNGAEEFRRARSPFLLY
;
A
#
# COMPACT_ATOMS: atom_id res chain seq x y z
N ASP A 1 -23.38 4.38 1.94
CA ASP A 1 -22.03 3.80 2.13
C ASP A 1 -21.53 3.27 0.79
N ARG A 2 -20.27 2.83 0.68
CA ARG A 2 -19.68 2.25 -0.55
C ARG A 2 -18.73 1.08 -0.23
N PRO A 3 -18.53 0.13 -1.17
CA PRO A 3 -17.60 -0.98 -0.97
C PRO A 3 -16.18 -0.51 -0.70
N ASP A 4 -15.46 -1.24 0.15
CA ASP A 4 -13.99 -1.21 0.14
C ASP A 4 -13.51 -1.94 -1.13
N PRO A 5 -12.82 -1.27 -2.06
CA PRO A 5 -12.46 -1.86 -3.35
C PRO A 5 -11.42 -2.97 -3.25
N ILE A 6 -10.69 -3.03 -2.15
CA ILE A 6 -9.65 -4.03 -1.90
C ILE A 6 -10.01 -4.90 -0.70
N THR A 7 -11.28 -5.30 -0.62
CA THR A 7 -11.90 -6.16 0.41
C THR A 7 -11.89 -5.60 1.84
N GLY A 8 -13.01 -5.77 2.55
CA GLY A 8 -13.10 -5.49 3.99
C GLY A 8 -12.52 -6.59 4.89
N ALA A 9 -12.15 -7.74 4.33
CA ALA A 9 -11.67 -8.89 5.09
C ALA A 9 -10.22 -8.72 5.55
N ILE A 10 -9.38 -8.03 4.77
CA ILE A 10 -7.94 -7.95 5.01
C ILE A 10 -7.60 -6.64 5.75
N VAL A 11 -6.67 -6.74 6.70
CA VAL A 11 -6.04 -5.59 7.38
C VAL A 11 -4.54 -5.78 7.33
N GLU A 12 -3.80 -4.73 6.96
CA GLU A 12 -2.33 -4.74 6.90
C GLU A 12 -1.73 -3.44 7.40
N GLY A 13 -0.61 -3.58 8.12
CA GLY A 13 0.18 -2.49 8.66
C GLY A 13 -0.12 -2.19 10.12
N PRO A 14 0.80 -1.47 10.79
CA PRO A 14 0.56 -0.96 12.13
C PRO A 14 -0.44 0.19 12.11
N VAL A 15 -1.06 0.47 13.25
CA VAL A 15 -1.87 1.68 13.44
C VAL A 15 -0.96 2.91 13.39
N LEU A 16 -1.40 3.95 12.70
CA LEU A 16 -0.69 5.23 12.59
C LEU A 16 -0.21 5.78 13.95
N ASP A 17 1.12 5.95 14.08
CA ASP A 17 1.79 6.44 15.28
C ASP A 17 1.21 7.77 15.78
N PRO A 18 1.03 7.93 17.11
CA PRO A 18 0.41 9.08 17.71
C PRO A 18 0.97 10.45 17.30
N ALA A 19 2.28 10.52 17.11
CA ALA A 19 3.01 11.73 16.82
C ALA A 19 2.94 12.13 15.33
N ILE A 20 2.50 11.22 14.45
CA ILE A 20 2.31 11.52 13.04
C ILE A 20 0.91 12.13 12.86
N ASN A 21 0.88 13.35 12.34
CA ASN A 21 -0.34 14.07 12.00
C ASN A 21 -0.13 14.91 10.75
N ALA A 22 -0.66 14.43 9.63
CA ALA A 22 -0.58 15.08 8.32
C ALA A 22 -1.91 14.93 7.56
N PHE A 23 -2.13 15.76 6.54
CA PHE A 23 -3.33 15.68 5.70
C PHE A 23 -3.57 14.28 5.10
N THR A 24 -2.50 13.54 4.80
CA THR A 24 -2.57 12.16 4.28
C THR A 24 -2.38 11.08 5.35
N ALA A 25 -2.20 11.47 6.62
CA ALA A 25 -1.94 10.56 7.74
C ALA A 25 -2.44 11.19 9.06
N TYR A 26 -3.77 11.19 9.26
CA TYR A 26 -4.43 11.79 10.42
C TYR A 26 -5.38 10.85 11.17
N LEU A 27 -5.73 9.72 10.54
CA LEU A 27 -6.67 8.75 11.08
C LEU A 27 -5.89 7.58 11.71
N ARG A 28 -6.27 7.22 12.94
CA ARG A 28 -5.66 6.12 13.72
C ARG A 28 -6.09 4.75 13.20
N VAL A 29 -5.67 4.43 11.99
CA VAL A 29 -5.95 3.17 11.32
C VAL A 29 -4.67 2.67 10.63
N PRO A 30 -4.56 1.38 10.34
CA PRO A 30 -3.56 0.84 9.42
C PRO A 30 -3.75 1.34 8.00
N LEU A 31 -2.69 1.23 7.20
CA LEU A 31 -2.70 1.66 5.80
C LEU A 31 -3.76 0.92 4.96
N ARG A 32 -3.88 -0.41 5.16
CA ARG A 32 -5.02 -1.19 4.67
C ARG A 32 -5.91 -1.51 5.87
N HIS A 33 -6.89 -0.66 6.12
CA HIS A 33 -7.79 -0.77 7.28
C HIS A 33 -8.95 -1.75 7.07
N GLY A 34 -9.30 -2.07 5.82
CA GLY A 34 -10.37 -2.99 5.43
C GLY A 34 -11.75 -2.54 5.94
N MET A 35 -12.08 -1.26 5.85
CA MET A 35 -13.32 -0.69 6.40
C MET A 35 -13.97 0.17 5.34
N THR A 36 -15.29 0.10 5.23
CA THR A 36 -16.06 0.99 4.36
C THR A 36 -16.00 2.44 4.87
N PRO A 37 -16.27 3.45 4.03
CA PRO A 37 -16.34 4.84 4.47
C PRO A 37 -17.32 5.07 5.63
N GLY A 38 -18.45 4.35 5.64
CA GLY A 38 -19.43 4.42 6.73
C GLY A 38 -18.89 3.88 8.06
N GLU A 39 -18.21 2.74 8.03
CA GLU A 39 -17.54 2.16 9.20
C GLU A 39 -16.41 3.07 9.71
N LEU A 40 -15.61 3.66 8.80
CA LEU A 40 -14.56 4.63 9.15
C LEU A 40 -15.12 5.89 9.80
N ALA A 41 -16.27 6.39 9.34
CA ALA A 41 -16.92 7.55 9.94
C ALA A 41 -17.32 7.28 11.40
N LEU A 42 -17.89 6.09 11.68
CA LEU A 42 -18.24 5.67 13.04
C LEU A 42 -17.00 5.48 13.92
N TYR A 43 -15.97 4.81 13.39
CA TYR A 43 -14.70 4.61 14.09
C TYR A 43 -14.03 5.94 14.42
N HIS A 44 -13.95 6.86 13.46
CA HIS A 44 -13.29 8.16 13.65
C HIS A 44 -14.03 9.04 14.65
N ALA A 45 -15.38 9.08 14.58
CA ALA A 45 -16.18 9.85 15.52
C ALA A 45 -15.89 9.42 16.97
N ARG A 46 -15.83 8.10 17.23
CA ARG A 46 -15.48 7.58 18.56
C ARG A 46 -14.01 7.83 18.92
N ALA A 47 -13.08 7.56 18.00
CA ALA A 47 -11.64 7.75 18.24
C ALA A 47 -11.27 9.20 18.57
N LYS A 48 -12.02 10.18 18.04
CA LYS A 48 -11.82 11.61 18.30
C LYS A 48 -12.73 12.16 19.40
N GLY A 49 -13.57 11.33 20.03
CA GLY A 49 -14.54 11.78 21.03
C GLY A 49 -15.55 12.80 20.49
N LEU A 50 -15.84 12.76 19.19
CA LEU A 50 -16.78 13.67 18.56
C LEU A 50 -18.21 13.32 18.99
N LYS A 51 -18.96 14.32 19.43
CA LYS A 51 -20.38 14.18 19.76
C LYS A 51 -21.24 14.22 18.49
N LEU A 52 -21.00 13.27 17.59
CA LEU A 52 -21.71 13.11 16.32
C LEU A 52 -22.48 11.80 16.31
N ASN A 53 -23.67 11.81 15.71
CA ASN A 53 -24.47 10.60 15.46
C ASN A 53 -24.69 10.44 13.94
N PRO A 54 -23.65 10.04 13.18
CA PRO A 54 -23.76 9.95 11.73
C PRO A 54 -24.72 8.84 11.33
N ARG A 55 -25.73 9.18 10.52
CA ARG A 55 -26.63 8.19 9.92
C ARG A 55 -25.95 7.58 8.70
N ILE A 56 -25.53 6.31 8.80
CA ILE A 56 -24.98 5.56 7.66
C ILE A 56 -26.09 4.81 6.94
N ILE A 57 -26.29 5.10 5.65
CA ILE A 57 -27.14 4.29 4.78
C ILE A 57 -26.33 3.06 4.35
N ARG A 58 -26.64 1.91 4.97
CA ARG A 58 -25.98 0.62 4.71
C ARG A 58 -26.23 0.15 3.28
N MET A 59 -25.21 -0.47 2.69
CA MET A 59 -25.36 -1.22 1.45
C MET A 59 -26.17 -2.49 1.70
N SER A 60 -26.79 -3.03 0.64
CA SER A 60 -27.35 -4.38 0.63
C SER A 60 -26.46 -5.30 -0.21
N GLY A 61 -26.37 -6.57 0.18
CA GLY A 61 -25.66 -7.62 -0.58
C GLY A 61 -24.13 -7.61 -0.49
N TRP A 62 -23.49 -6.48 -0.16
CA TRP A 62 -22.04 -6.44 0.04
C TRP A 62 -21.63 -7.30 1.25
N LYS A 63 -20.60 -8.12 1.06
CA LYS A 63 -19.95 -8.90 2.11
C LYS A 63 -18.49 -8.50 2.20
N ARG A 64 -17.91 -8.59 3.39
CA ARG A 64 -16.54 -8.12 3.65
C ARG A 64 -15.49 -8.81 2.78
N ASP A 65 -15.67 -10.08 2.48
CA ASP A 65 -14.79 -10.91 1.66
C ASP A 65 -14.95 -10.67 0.15
N MET A 66 -15.88 -9.81 -0.27
CA MET A 66 -16.00 -9.39 -1.66
C MET A 66 -14.85 -8.48 -2.06
N TRP A 67 -14.22 -8.83 -3.17
CA TRP A 67 -13.46 -7.93 -4.01
C TRP A 67 -14.37 -7.12 -4.92
N TYR A 68 -13.86 -5.99 -5.45
CA TYR A 68 -14.70 -5.01 -6.14
C TYR A 68 -15.52 -5.57 -7.31
N GLU A 69 -14.95 -6.45 -8.13
CA GLU A 69 -15.64 -7.02 -9.30
C GLU A 69 -16.78 -7.95 -8.89
N GLN A 70 -16.71 -8.56 -7.71
CA GLN A 70 -17.79 -9.40 -7.17
C GLN A 70 -19.02 -8.58 -6.75
N THR A 71 -18.89 -7.25 -6.64
CA THR A 71 -20.02 -6.36 -6.37
C THR A 71 -20.91 -6.14 -7.61
N GLY A 72 -20.43 -6.47 -8.81
CA GLY A 72 -21.11 -6.19 -10.08
C GLY A 72 -21.13 -4.71 -10.48
N LEU A 73 -20.45 -3.82 -9.73
CA LEU A 73 -20.36 -2.40 -10.05
C LEU A 73 -19.25 -2.13 -11.09
N ALA A 74 -19.50 -1.17 -11.98
CA ALA A 74 -18.47 -0.70 -12.90
C ALA A 74 -17.38 0.09 -12.15
N TRP A 75 -16.11 -0.22 -12.44
CA TRP A 75 -14.99 0.51 -11.88
C TRP A 75 -14.90 1.91 -12.48
N VAL A 76 -15.03 2.92 -11.62
CA VAL A 76 -14.75 4.31 -11.95
C VAL A 76 -13.45 4.69 -11.23
N ALA A 77 -12.43 5.04 -11.99
CA ALA A 77 -11.11 5.38 -11.47
C ALA A 77 -11.22 6.49 -10.41
N PRO A 78 -10.85 6.25 -9.14
CA PRO A 78 -10.91 7.27 -8.08
C PRO A 78 -9.85 8.37 -8.24
N SER A 79 -8.85 8.15 -9.10
CA SER A 79 -7.76 9.08 -9.37
C SER A 79 -7.21 8.84 -10.79
N PRO A 80 -6.61 9.85 -11.44
CA PRO A 80 -5.94 9.69 -12.74
C PRO A 80 -4.89 8.58 -12.77
N ASN A 81 -4.31 8.22 -11.62
CA ASN A 81 -3.28 7.20 -11.50
C ASN A 81 -3.72 5.93 -10.76
N LEU A 82 -4.97 5.84 -10.29
CA LEU A 82 -5.57 4.59 -9.79
C LEU A 82 -6.63 4.15 -10.78
N ARG A 83 -6.18 3.58 -11.89
CA ARG A 83 -7.02 3.34 -13.08
C ARG A 83 -7.66 1.96 -13.10
N THR A 84 -7.08 0.98 -12.41
CA THR A 84 -7.48 -0.43 -12.40
C THR A 84 -7.68 -0.91 -10.97
N VAL A 85 -8.42 -2.02 -10.81
CA VAL A 85 -8.53 -2.69 -9.50
C VAL A 85 -7.18 -3.26 -9.07
N ASP A 86 -6.37 -3.77 -10.00
CA ASP A 86 -5.02 -4.26 -9.70
C ASP A 86 -4.11 -3.16 -9.15
N ALA A 87 -4.13 -1.96 -9.74
CA ALA A 87 -3.43 -0.80 -9.18
C ALA A 87 -3.93 -0.47 -7.77
N ALA A 88 -5.24 -0.56 -7.51
CA ALA A 88 -5.80 -0.36 -6.16
C ALA A 88 -5.32 -1.43 -5.17
N VAL A 89 -5.20 -2.70 -5.58
CA VAL A 89 -4.66 -3.80 -4.75
C VAL A 89 -3.18 -3.60 -4.44
N LEU A 90 -2.40 -3.09 -5.37
CA LEU A 90 -0.96 -2.83 -5.22
C LEU A 90 -0.66 -1.54 -4.44
N TYR A 91 -1.53 -0.54 -4.54
CA TYR A 91 -1.32 0.81 -4.02
C TYR A 91 -0.91 0.89 -2.54
N PRO A 92 -1.48 0.11 -1.59
CA PRO A 92 -1.06 0.15 -0.19
C PRO A 92 0.44 -0.16 0.01
N GLY A 93 1.05 -0.92 -0.89
CA GLY A 93 2.48 -1.21 -0.84
C GLY A 93 3.27 -0.27 -1.74
N MET A 94 2.87 -0.21 -3.01
CA MET A 94 3.64 0.50 -4.04
C MET A 94 3.59 2.02 -3.85
N GLY A 95 2.51 2.55 -3.29
CA GLY A 95 2.38 3.97 -2.93
C GLY A 95 3.43 4.42 -1.89
N CYS A 96 3.95 3.52 -1.05
CA CYS A 96 5.03 3.87 -0.12
C CYS A 96 6.30 4.32 -0.84
N PHE A 97 6.54 3.86 -2.07
CA PHE A 97 7.69 4.29 -2.89
C PHE A 97 7.55 5.70 -3.45
N GLU A 98 6.38 6.35 -3.35
CA GLU A 98 6.25 7.80 -3.60
C GLU A 98 7.13 8.61 -2.63
N ALA A 99 7.48 8.04 -1.47
CA ALA A 99 8.47 8.57 -0.53
C ALA A 99 9.89 8.04 -0.83
N SER A 100 10.29 8.07 -2.10
CA SER A 100 11.65 7.73 -2.55
C SER A 100 11.96 8.40 -3.88
N ASN A 101 13.18 8.20 -4.40
CA ASN A 101 13.55 8.63 -5.74
C ASN A 101 13.20 7.61 -6.85
N LEU A 102 12.26 6.69 -6.63
CA LEU A 102 11.73 5.81 -7.67
C LEU A 102 10.52 6.44 -8.37
N SER A 103 10.37 6.16 -9.67
CA SER A 103 9.07 6.33 -10.32
C SER A 103 8.18 5.16 -9.93
N VAL A 104 6.95 5.48 -9.52
CA VAL A 104 5.88 4.50 -9.26
C VAL A 104 4.98 4.30 -10.49
N GLY A 105 5.46 4.63 -11.69
CA GLY A 105 4.75 4.44 -12.95
C GLY A 105 3.72 5.53 -13.30
N ARG A 106 3.65 6.62 -12.51
CA ARG A 106 2.96 7.85 -12.94
C ARG A 106 3.59 8.34 -14.25
N GLY A 107 2.78 8.86 -15.17
CA GLY A 107 3.24 9.19 -16.52
C GLY A 107 3.41 7.98 -17.45
N THR A 108 3.06 6.76 -17.04
CA THR A 108 3.05 5.57 -17.91
C THR A 108 1.64 4.95 -18.00
N ALA A 109 1.51 3.86 -18.75
CA ALA A 109 0.30 3.04 -18.77
C ALA A 109 0.05 2.25 -17.46
N MET A 110 1.04 2.14 -16.56
CA MET A 110 1.03 1.20 -15.42
C MET A 110 1.36 1.87 -14.06
N PRO A 111 0.63 2.92 -13.64
CA PRO A 111 0.86 3.54 -12.34
C PRO A 111 0.56 2.56 -11.20
N PHE A 112 1.45 2.50 -10.21
CA PHE A 112 1.44 1.59 -9.06
C PHE A 112 1.51 0.09 -9.39
N GLU A 113 1.58 -0.27 -10.66
CA GLU A 113 1.85 -1.64 -11.14
C GLU A 113 3.31 -1.83 -11.58
N TRP A 114 4.11 -0.75 -11.53
CA TRP A 114 5.49 -0.73 -11.97
C TRP A 114 6.33 0.23 -11.11
N LEU A 115 7.57 -0.17 -10.85
CA LEU A 115 8.59 0.67 -10.24
C LEU A 115 9.78 0.80 -11.18
N GLY A 116 10.36 1.98 -11.31
CA GLY A 116 11.56 2.13 -12.13
C GLY A 116 12.34 3.43 -11.96
N ALA A 117 13.56 3.40 -12.49
CA ALA A 117 14.46 4.54 -12.55
C ALA A 117 15.55 4.32 -13.62
N PRO A 118 16.20 5.38 -14.11
CA PRO A 118 17.31 5.25 -15.07
C PRO A 118 18.51 4.48 -14.50
N TRP A 119 18.71 4.55 -13.18
CA TRP A 119 19.82 3.89 -12.47
C TRP A 119 19.52 2.45 -12.04
N LEU A 120 18.29 1.95 -12.23
CA LEU A 120 17.89 0.65 -11.67
C LEU A 120 18.50 -0.53 -12.44
N ASP A 121 19.30 -1.37 -11.77
CA ASP A 121 19.58 -2.71 -12.30
C ASP A 121 18.43 -3.67 -11.96
N SER A 122 17.43 -3.69 -12.87
CA SER A 122 16.27 -4.60 -12.79
C SER A 122 16.66 -6.08 -12.69
N ALA A 123 17.77 -6.50 -13.32
CA ALA A 123 18.17 -7.91 -13.31
C ALA A 123 18.75 -8.30 -11.94
N ALA A 124 19.57 -7.43 -11.33
CA ALA A 124 20.04 -7.63 -9.96
C ALA A 124 18.88 -7.64 -8.96
N LEU A 125 17.93 -6.72 -9.09
CA LEU A 125 16.75 -6.67 -8.22
C LEU A 125 15.91 -7.95 -8.35
N LEU A 126 15.62 -8.41 -9.56
CA LEU A 126 14.84 -9.63 -9.79
C LEU A 126 15.55 -10.88 -9.24
N ARG A 127 16.88 -10.99 -9.42
CA ARG A 127 17.66 -12.09 -8.83
C ARG A 127 17.60 -12.09 -7.30
N GLU A 128 17.66 -10.92 -6.67
CA GLU A 128 17.50 -10.82 -5.22
C GLU A 128 16.12 -11.29 -4.78
N LEU A 129 15.06 -10.86 -5.49
CA LEU A 129 13.69 -11.25 -5.17
C LEU A 129 13.44 -12.75 -5.37
N GLN A 130 14.10 -13.40 -6.33
CA GLN A 130 13.96 -14.86 -6.56
C GLN A 130 14.38 -15.71 -5.35
N SER A 131 15.19 -15.18 -4.44
CA SER A 131 15.63 -15.90 -3.25
C SER A 131 14.56 -16.04 -2.14
N GLY A 132 13.44 -15.33 -2.26
CA GLY A 132 12.37 -15.32 -1.27
C GLY A 132 11.00 -15.73 -1.82
N ALA A 133 10.10 -16.12 -0.92
CA ALA A 133 8.71 -16.36 -1.26
C ALA A 133 7.93 -15.03 -1.34
N HIS A 134 7.20 -14.85 -2.43
CA HIS A 134 6.31 -13.70 -2.66
C HIS A 134 4.90 -14.18 -3.05
N PRO A 135 4.10 -14.66 -2.09
CA PRO A 135 2.79 -15.24 -2.38
C PRO A 135 1.89 -14.28 -3.13
N GLY A 136 1.28 -14.77 -4.22
CA GLY A 136 0.27 -14.04 -4.97
C GLY A 136 0.79 -12.94 -5.90
N VAL A 137 2.12 -12.79 -6.09
CA VAL A 137 2.71 -11.82 -7.01
C VAL A 137 3.88 -12.38 -7.79
N GLU A 138 3.99 -11.97 -9.05
CA GLU A 138 5.17 -12.16 -9.89
C GLU A 138 5.82 -10.82 -10.23
N PHE A 139 7.14 -10.85 -10.40
CA PHE A 139 7.93 -9.70 -10.80
C PHE A 139 8.51 -9.92 -12.20
N MET A 140 8.40 -8.92 -13.06
CA MET A 140 8.89 -8.99 -14.44
C MET A 140 9.69 -7.73 -14.77
N ALA A 141 10.82 -7.88 -15.46
CA ALA A 141 11.52 -6.71 -15.99
C ALA A 141 10.64 -6.01 -17.03
N ALA A 142 10.54 -4.69 -16.95
CA ALA A 142 9.84 -3.87 -17.92
C ALA A 142 10.51 -2.49 -17.96
N ASP A 143 11.07 -2.13 -19.12
CA ASP A 143 11.65 -0.81 -19.31
C ASP A 143 10.58 0.12 -19.88
N LEU A 144 10.43 1.30 -19.28
CA LEU A 144 9.44 2.30 -19.69
C LEU A 144 10.07 3.68 -19.69
N THR A 145 9.49 4.59 -20.45
CA THR A 145 9.81 6.02 -20.38
C THR A 145 8.54 6.73 -19.91
N PRO A 146 8.53 7.31 -18.69
CA PRO A 146 7.40 8.12 -18.24
C PRO A 146 7.25 9.38 -19.10
N ASP A 147 6.02 9.71 -19.49
CA ASP A 147 5.71 10.96 -20.21
C ASP A 147 5.58 12.16 -19.26
N GLY A 148 5.55 11.92 -17.94
CA GLY A 148 5.44 12.94 -16.91
C GLY A 148 5.85 12.42 -15.53
N ASP A 149 5.82 13.30 -14.52
CA ASP A 149 6.20 12.99 -13.13
C ASP A 149 7.70 12.62 -12.99
N VAL A 150 8.07 11.79 -12.01
CA VAL A 150 9.45 11.34 -11.77
C VAL A 150 10.03 10.65 -13.00
N TYR A 151 11.19 11.15 -13.46
CA TYR A 151 11.93 10.70 -14.65
C TYR A 151 11.20 10.90 -15.99
N ALA A 152 10.34 11.92 -16.10
CA ALA A 152 9.73 12.31 -17.37
C ALA A 152 10.76 12.42 -18.52
N GLY A 153 10.47 11.76 -19.64
CA GLY A 153 11.31 11.74 -20.84
C GLY A 153 12.60 10.91 -20.73
N GLN A 154 12.85 10.23 -19.62
CA GLN A 154 14.03 9.41 -19.41
C GLN A 154 13.69 7.92 -19.45
N GLN A 155 14.45 7.15 -20.22
CA GLN A 155 14.31 5.69 -20.22
C GLN A 155 14.65 5.15 -18.84
N CYS A 156 13.70 4.45 -18.23
CA CYS A 156 13.83 3.83 -16.93
C CYS A 156 13.85 2.32 -17.09
N ARG A 157 14.85 1.69 -16.49
CA ARG A 157 14.79 0.26 -16.21
C ARG A 157 13.80 0.05 -15.07
N GLY A 158 13.04 -1.04 -15.10
CA GLY A 158 11.95 -1.20 -14.15
C GLY A 158 11.52 -2.63 -13.91
N VAL A 159 10.69 -2.78 -12.88
CA VAL A 159 10.06 -4.03 -12.49
C VAL A 159 8.56 -3.82 -12.43
N LYS A 160 7.83 -4.58 -13.23
CA LYS A 160 6.37 -4.71 -13.16
C LYS A 160 6.01 -5.75 -12.11
N LEU A 161 4.99 -5.45 -11.31
CA LEU A 161 4.36 -6.39 -10.39
C LEU A 161 3.07 -6.90 -11.01
N VAL A 162 2.90 -8.22 -11.06
CA VAL A 162 1.70 -8.88 -11.58
C VAL A 162 1.04 -9.67 -10.45
N VAL A 163 -0.12 -9.21 -10.00
CA VAL A 163 -0.89 -9.92 -8.98
C VAL A 163 -1.46 -11.21 -9.60
N LYS A 164 -1.12 -12.37 -9.02
CA LYS A 164 -1.60 -13.69 -9.44
C LYS A 164 -2.73 -14.21 -8.57
N ASP A 165 -2.68 -13.93 -7.27
CA ASP A 165 -3.73 -14.26 -6.33
C ASP A 165 -3.80 -13.20 -5.22
N ARG A 166 -4.79 -12.32 -5.34
CA ARG A 166 -5.04 -11.23 -4.41
C ARG A 166 -5.46 -11.68 -3.01
N ASN A 167 -5.93 -12.92 -2.82
CA ASN A 167 -6.33 -13.42 -1.51
C ASN A 167 -5.12 -13.71 -0.61
N ILE A 168 -4.01 -14.13 -1.21
CA ILE A 168 -2.75 -14.42 -0.50
C ILE A 168 -1.71 -13.30 -0.65
N PHE A 169 -1.90 -12.37 -1.58
CA PHE A 169 -1.05 -11.20 -1.77
C PHE A 169 -1.15 -10.19 -0.60
N ARG A 170 0.01 -9.71 -0.13
CA ARG A 170 0.13 -8.72 0.96
C ARG A 170 1.01 -7.54 0.52
N PRO A 171 0.43 -6.45 -0.05
CA PRO A 171 1.20 -5.37 -0.64
C PRO A 171 2.20 -4.70 0.32
N LEU A 172 1.90 -4.58 1.62
CA LEU A 172 2.84 -3.96 2.56
C LEU A 172 4.04 -4.87 2.85
N GLU A 173 3.84 -6.19 2.88
CA GLU A 173 4.96 -7.14 3.01
C GLU A 173 5.86 -7.10 1.77
N ILE A 174 5.24 -7.00 0.59
CA ILE A 174 5.96 -6.87 -0.68
C ILE A 174 6.70 -5.54 -0.76
N PHE A 175 6.14 -4.45 -0.24
CA PHE A 175 6.85 -3.18 -0.06
C PHE A 175 8.12 -3.37 0.76
N LEU A 176 8.04 -3.99 1.94
CA LEU A 176 9.22 -4.23 2.79
C LEU A 176 10.26 -5.10 2.07
N ARG A 177 9.84 -6.19 1.43
CA ARG A 177 10.77 -7.06 0.67
C ARG A 177 11.47 -6.31 -0.45
N LEU A 178 10.73 -5.52 -1.24
CA LEU A 178 11.30 -4.68 -2.29
C LEU A 178 12.23 -3.59 -1.73
N PHE A 179 11.84 -2.94 -0.64
CA PHE A 179 12.62 -1.87 -0.02
C PHE A 179 14.00 -2.38 0.42
N TYR A 180 14.06 -3.52 1.10
CA TYR A 180 15.32 -4.14 1.51
C TYR A 180 16.12 -4.64 0.30
N ALA A 181 15.47 -5.24 -0.70
CA ALA A 181 16.14 -5.68 -1.94
C ALA A 181 16.75 -4.50 -2.72
N LEU A 182 16.07 -3.36 -2.79
CA LEU A 182 16.57 -2.13 -3.39
C LEU A 182 17.77 -1.57 -2.63
N ARG A 183 17.71 -1.51 -1.30
CA ARG A 183 18.87 -1.09 -0.48
C ARG A 183 20.09 -1.98 -0.70
N LYS A 184 19.89 -3.29 -0.85
CA LYS A 184 20.97 -4.26 -1.06
C LYS A 184 21.57 -4.18 -2.46
N THR A 185 20.73 -4.06 -3.49
CA THR A 185 21.15 -4.13 -4.89
C THR A 185 21.52 -2.78 -5.48
N GLN A 186 21.01 -1.67 -4.92
CA GLN A 186 21.18 -0.31 -5.41
C GLN A 186 21.65 0.66 -4.30
N PRO A 187 22.66 0.31 -3.47
CA PRO A 187 22.97 1.01 -2.22
C PRO A 187 23.37 2.48 -2.39
N SER A 188 23.96 2.85 -3.54
CA SER A 188 24.38 4.23 -3.83
C SER A 188 23.32 5.06 -4.56
N ALA A 189 22.31 4.41 -5.15
CA ALA A 189 21.36 5.07 -6.06
C ALA A 189 19.95 5.16 -5.48
N PHE A 190 19.51 4.18 -4.68
CA PHE A 190 18.20 4.21 -4.06
C PHE A 190 18.19 5.13 -2.83
N VAL A 191 17.36 6.17 -2.89
CA VAL A 191 17.27 7.20 -1.84
C VAL A 191 15.84 7.24 -1.28
N PRO A 192 15.61 6.71 -0.06
CA PRO A 192 14.34 6.84 0.64
C PRO A 192 14.14 8.25 1.21
N GLU A 193 12.92 8.77 1.17
CA GLU A 193 12.52 10.02 1.84
C GLU A 193 11.90 9.68 3.20
N CYS A 194 12.71 9.78 4.26
CA CYS A 194 12.35 9.21 5.55
C CYS A 194 11.09 9.80 6.19
N ARG A 195 10.83 11.11 6.10
CA ARG A 195 9.61 11.70 6.68
C ARG A 195 8.38 11.27 5.89
N GLY A 196 8.51 11.10 4.58
CA GLY A 196 7.50 10.53 3.71
C GLY A 196 7.19 9.09 4.10
N LEU A 197 8.20 8.25 4.31
CA LEU A 197 8.01 6.86 4.70
C LEU A 197 7.37 6.73 6.07
N GLU A 198 7.67 7.60 7.04
CA GLU A 198 6.94 7.63 8.31
C GLU A 198 5.44 7.87 8.07
N ARG A 199 5.09 8.84 7.21
CA ARG A 199 3.69 9.13 6.87
C ARG A 199 3.01 7.99 6.12
N MET A 200 3.70 7.38 5.14
CA MET A 200 3.13 6.32 4.30
C MET A 200 2.97 5.00 5.06
N THR A 201 3.93 4.65 5.92
CA THR A 201 3.88 3.39 6.69
C THR A 201 3.13 3.53 8.01
N GLY A 202 2.96 4.76 8.50
CA GLY A 202 2.41 5.07 9.80
C GLY A 202 3.38 4.80 10.97
N VAL A 203 4.66 4.54 10.68
CA VAL A 203 5.68 4.17 11.67
C VAL A 203 6.64 5.32 11.89
N ARG A 204 6.64 5.92 13.07
CA ARG A 204 7.62 6.95 13.43
C ARG A 204 9.03 6.34 13.50
N GLY A 205 10.01 7.03 12.92
CA GLY A 205 11.38 6.54 12.84
C GLY A 205 11.55 5.34 11.90
N PHE A 206 10.66 5.13 10.93
CA PHE A 206 10.70 3.98 10.01
C PHE A 206 12.12 3.72 9.47
N CYS A 207 12.80 4.76 8.95
CA CYS A 207 14.15 4.64 8.42
C CYS A 207 15.20 4.16 9.45
N ALA A 208 15.13 4.63 10.71
CA ALA A 208 16.06 4.20 11.75
C ALA A 208 15.76 2.76 12.21
N LEU A 209 14.47 2.41 12.30
CA LEU A 209 14.03 1.08 12.70
C LEU A 209 14.46 0.02 11.67
N GLN A 210 14.26 0.30 10.38
CA GLN A 210 14.62 -0.63 9.31
C GLN A 210 16.15 -0.81 9.14
N GLU A 211 16.98 0.14 9.59
CA GLU A 211 18.44 -0.03 9.59
C GLU A 211 18.94 -1.08 10.59
N THR A 212 18.21 -1.26 11.68
CA THR A 212 18.57 -2.19 12.77
C THR A 212 17.71 -3.45 12.77
N SER A 213 16.76 -3.56 11.84
CA SER A 213 15.80 -4.68 11.75
C SER A 213 15.94 -5.40 10.42
N SER A 214 15.67 -6.70 10.40
CA SER A 214 15.52 -7.46 9.15
C SER A 214 14.16 -7.18 8.48
N ALA A 215 14.03 -7.49 7.19
CA ALA A 215 12.75 -7.43 6.49
C ALA A 215 11.68 -8.28 7.19
N ASP A 216 12.02 -9.50 7.63
CA ASP A 216 11.06 -10.38 8.30
C ASP A 216 10.64 -9.84 9.68
N THR A 217 11.55 -9.22 10.43
CA THR A 217 11.23 -8.52 11.69
C THR A 217 10.24 -7.37 11.45
N MET A 218 10.46 -6.57 10.41
CA MET A 218 9.53 -5.48 10.05
C MET A 218 8.16 -6.00 9.59
N ILE A 219 8.14 -7.11 8.86
CA ILE A 219 6.90 -7.78 8.45
C ILE A 219 6.12 -8.27 9.66
N GLU A 220 6.78 -8.90 10.62
CA GLU A 220 6.15 -9.35 11.87
C GLU A 220 5.59 -8.18 12.68
N TYR A 221 6.34 -7.09 12.80
CA TYR A 221 5.86 -5.85 13.42
C TYR A 221 4.56 -5.33 12.75
N PHE A 222 4.49 -5.35 11.41
CA PHE A 222 3.31 -4.91 10.67
C PHE A 222 2.11 -5.85 10.87
N ARG A 223 2.35 -7.17 10.94
CA ARG A 223 1.31 -8.17 11.19
C ARG A 223 0.71 -8.02 12.58
N ASN A 224 1.53 -7.81 13.60
CA ASN A 224 1.09 -7.64 14.98
C ASN A 224 0.19 -6.40 15.15
N GLY A 225 0.58 -5.27 14.55
CA GLY A 225 -0.24 -4.06 14.59
C GLY A 225 -1.59 -4.21 13.87
N ALA A 226 -1.66 -5.04 12.82
CA ALA A 226 -2.91 -5.34 12.13
C ALA A 226 -3.88 -6.17 13.00
N GLU A 227 -3.38 -7.12 13.79
CA GLU A 227 -4.21 -7.93 14.71
C GLU A 227 -4.89 -7.08 15.79
N GLU A 228 -4.16 -6.15 16.39
CA GLU A 228 -4.69 -5.23 17.39
C GLU A 228 -5.85 -4.40 16.80
N PHE A 229 -5.64 -3.85 15.60
CA PHE A 229 -6.67 -3.07 14.92
C PHE A 229 -7.91 -3.88 14.53
N ARG A 230 -7.75 -5.15 14.11
CA ARG A 230 -8.89 -6.02 13.79
C ARG A 230 -9.85 -6.16 14.96
N ARG A 231 -9.33 -6.22 16.20
CA ARG A 231 -10.15 -6.24 17.42
C ARG A 231 -10.80 -4.88 17.65
N ALA A 232 -10.03 -3.79 17.53
CA ALA A 232 -10.51 -2.43 17.78
C ALA A 232 -11.64 -1.99 16.83
N ARG A 233 -11.61 -2.41 15.56
CA ARG A 233 -12.63 -2.02 14.57
C ARG A 233 -13.97 -2.78 14.71
N SER A 234 -13.97 -3.93 15.39
CA SER A 234 -15.12 -4.84 15.44
C SER A 234 -16.45 -4.20 15.86
N PRO A 235 -16.52 -3.26 16.84
CA PRO A 235 -17.78 -2.64 17.24
C PRO A 235 -18.36 -1.66 16.21
N PHE A 236 -17.58 -1.33 15.17
CA PHE A 236 -17.95 -0.35 14.15
C PHE A 236 -18.30 -0.98 12.81
N LEU A 237 -18.14 -2.30 12.68
CA LEU A 237 -18.41 -3.00 11.43
C LEU A 237 -19.91 -3.05 11.17
N LEU A 238 -20.30 -2.73 9.94
CA LEU A 238 -21.68 -2.67 9.49
C LEU A 238 -22.05 -3.86 8.60
N TYR A 239 -21.10 -4.74 8.26
CA TYR A 239 -21.28 -5.85 7.34
C TYR A 239 -20.45 -7.04 7.79
#